data_AF-A0A1A7ZUK2-F1
#
_entry.id   AF-A0A1A7ZUK2-F1
#
_cell.length_a   1.000
_cell.length_b   1.000
_cell.length_c   1.000
_cell.angle_alpha   90.00
_cell.angle_beta   90.00
_cell.angle_gamma   90.00
#
_symmetry.space_group_name_H-M   'P 1'
#
loop_
_entity.id
_entity.type
_entity.pdbx_description
1 polymer ?
#
loop_
_entity_poly.entity_id
_entity_poly.type
_entity_poly.pdbx_seq_one_letter_code
_entity_poly.pdbx_strand_id
1 'polypeptide(L)' 'SHLLTTWAFMVIHVYVSVEDHCGYDFPWSTSRLIPFGIYGGPSKHDVHHQKPNSNFAPHFSHWDKIFGTHAEFSFCKTNN' A
#
# COMPACT_ATOMS: atom_id res chain seq x y z
N SER A 1 29.81 -10.53 -4.80
CA SER A 1 28.92 -10.62 -3.62
C SER A 1 27.54 -10.13 -4.00
N HIS A 2 26.59 -11.04 -4.22
CA HIS A 2 25.23 -10.69 -4.65
C HIS A 2 24.15 -11.56 -3.99
N LEU A 3 24.46 -12.80 -3.60
CA LEU A 3 23.45 -13.72 -3.07
C LEU A 3 22.77 -13.18 -1.80
N LEU A 4 23.51 -12.88 -0.73
CA LEU A 4 22.89 -12.40 0.51
C LEU A 4 21.99 -11.16 0.28
N THR A 5 22.46 -10.21 -0.52
CA THR A 5 21.71 -9.00 -0.86
C THR A 5 20.47 -9.31 -1.71
N THR A 6 20.56 -10.23 -2.69
CA THR A 6 19.44 -10.70 -3.50
C THR A 6 18.40 -11.42 -2.64
N TRP A 7 18.83 -12.32 -1.75
CA TRP A 7 17.93 -13.03 -0.84
C TRP A 7 17.23 -12.08 0.12
N ALA A 8 17.97 -11.14 0.72
CA ALA A 8 17.39 -10.11 1.58
C ALA A 8 16.36 -9.26 0.82
N PHE A 9 16.70 -8.80 -0.40
CA PHE A 9 15.79 -8.05 -1.25
C PHE A 9 14.51 -8.82 -1.55
N MET A 10 14.62 -10.10 -1.95
CA MET A 10 13.46 -10.94 -2.25
C MET A 10 12.57 -11.17 -1.03
N VAL A 11 13.15 -11.48 0.13
CA VAL A 11 12.37 -11.68 1.38
C VAL A 11 11.60 -10.42 1.75
N ILE A 12 12.25 -9.25 1.67
CA ILE A 12 11.59 -7.96 1.96
C ILE A 12 10.43 -7.72 0.96
N HIS A 13 10.67 -7.94 -0.33
CA HIS A 13 9.63 -7.74 -1.35
C HIS A 13 8.43 -8.69 -1.20
N VAL A 14 8.68 -9.96 -0.87
CA VAL A 14 7.61 -10.93 -0.60
C VAL A 14 6.82 -10.52 0.64
N TYR A 15 7.50 -10.13 1.71
CA TYR A 15 6.84 -9.68 2.95
C TYR A 15 5.90 -8.51 2.68
N VAL A 16 6.37 -7.46 2.00
CA VAL A 16 5.57 -6.27 1.69
C VAL A 16 4.38 -6.63 0.78
N SER A 17 4.61 -7.47 -0.24
CA SER A 17 3.54 -7.92 -1.14
C SER A 17 2.44 -8.68 -0.38
N VAL A 18 2.81 -9.56 0.55
CA VAL A 18 1.83 -10.26 1.41
C VAL A 18 1.05 -9.28 2.26
N GLU A 19 1.71 -8.28 2.85
CA GLU A 19 1.05 -7.26 3.67
C GLU A 19 -0.03 -6.50 2.87
N ASP A 20 0.28 -6.07 1.65
CA ASP A 20 -0.64 -5.34 0.77
C ASP A 20 -1.85 -6.18 0.29
N HIS A 21 -1.74 -7.51 0.27
CA HIS A 21 -2.77 -8.39 -0.31
C HIS A 21 -3.50 -9.26 0.72
N CYS A 22 -2.97 -9.41 1.93
CA CYS A 22 -3.60 -10.26 2.95
C CYS A 22 -4.90 -9.66 3.51
N GLY A 23 -5.15 -8.36 3.26
CA GLY A 23 -6.35 -7.66 3.72
C GLY A 23 -6.33 -7.29 5.22
N TYR A 24 -5.27 -7.64 5.95
CA TYR A 24 -5.12 -7.35 7.37
C TYR A 24 -4.23 -6.13 7.61
N ASP A 25 -4.75 -5.11 8.29
CA ASP A 25 -3.97 -3.95 8.75
C ASP A 25 -3.49 -4.18 10.19
N PHE A 26 -2.36 -4.87 10.35
CA PHE A 26 -1.80 -5.16 11.67
C PHE A 26 -1.19 -3.91 12.35
N PRO A 27 -1.06 -3.89 13.69
CA PRO A 27 -0.42 -2.79 14.41
C PRO A 27 1.04 -2.52 13.99
N TRP A 28 1.73 -3.53 13.47
CA TRP A 28 3.12 -3.47 12.97
C TRP A 28 3.18 -3.42 11.43
N SER A 29 2.05 -3.21 10.77
CA SER A 29 2.00 -3.00 9.32
C SER A 29 2.87 -1.79 8.95
N THR A 30 3.60 -1.88 7.85
CA THR A 30 4.46 -0.80 7.35
C THR A 30 3.68 0.47 7.05
N SER A 31 2.41 0.32 6.63
CA SER A 31 1.42 1.40 6.45
C SER A 31 1.23 2.26 7.71
N ARG A 32 1.37 1.64 8.89
CA ARG A 32 1.12 2.23 10.21
C ARG A 32 2.42 2.63 10.91
N LEU A 33 3.51 1.89 10.69
CA LEU A 33 4.82 2.20 11.25
C LEU A 33 5.44 3.44 10.60
N ILE A 34 5.18 3.68 9.31
CA ILE A 34 5.74 4.82 8.60
C ILE A 34 4.75 6.01 8.69
N PRO A 35 5.12 7.09 9.39
CA PRO A 35 4.22 8.20 9.64
C PRO A 35 3.87 8.98 8.35
N PHE A 36 2.85 9.83 8.45
CA PHE A 36 2.35 10.70 7.36
C PHE A 36 1.69 9.96 6.18
N GLY A 37 1.46 8.65 6.32
CA GLY A 37 0.81 7.83 5.31
C GLY A 37 1.53 7.89 3.97
N ILE A 38 2.87 7.99 4.00
CA ILE A 38 3.73 8.00 2.81
C ILE A 38 3.93 6.59 2.24
N TYR A 39 3.68 5.58 3.08
CA TYR A 39 3.77 4.18 2.70
C TYR A 39 2.40 3.58 2.37
N GLY A 40 2.40 2.58 1.49
CA GLY A 40 1.28 1.80 1.01
C GLY A 40 0.67 0.94 2.11
N GLY A 41 -0.15 -0.02 1.71
CA GLY A 41 -0.84 -0.91 2.64
C GLY A 41 -2.11 -1.48 2.05
N PRO A 42 -2.69 -2.49 2.71
CA PRO A 42 -3.85 -3.21 2.20
C PRO A 42 -5.05 -2.30 1.93
N SER A 43 -5.26 -1.27 2.74
CA SER A 43 -6.35 -0.31 2.51
C SER A 43 -6.16 0.53 1.24
N LYS A 44 -4.94 1.01 0.95
CA LYS A 44 -4.69 1.81 -0.27
C LYS A 44 -4.77 0.94 -1.52
N HIS A 45 -4.27 -0.27 -1.42
CA HIS A 45 -4.36 -1.27 -2.49
C HIS A 45 -5.82 -1.67 -2.76
N ASP A 46 -6.64 -1.84 -1.73
CA ASP A 46 -8.08 -2.09 -1.91
C ASP A 46 -8.78 -0.91 -2.61
N VAL A 47 -8.43 0.34 -2.25
CA VAL A 47 -8.95 1.53 -2.96
C VAL A 47 -8.53 1.54 -4.43
N HIS A 48 -7.32 1.10 -4.78
CA HIS A 48 -6.91 0.95 -6.17
C HIS A 48 -7.81 -0.04 -6.92
N HIS A 49 -8.13 -1.20 -6.33
CA HIS A 49 -9.05 -2.17 -6.94
C HIS A 49 -10.47 -1.59 -7.11
N GLN A 50 -10.92 -0.75 -6.18
CA GLN A 50 -12.22 -0.05 -6.31
C GLN A 50 -12.18 1.09 -7.34
N LYS A 51 -11.04 1.77 -7.48
CA LYS A 51 -10.81 2.95 -8.33
C LYS A 51 -9.51 2.75 -9.14
N PRO A 52 -9.52 1.95 -10.22
CA PRO A 52 -8.29 1.53 -10.93
C PRO A 52 -7.44 2.67 -11.51
N ASN A 53 -8.03 3.86 -11.70
CA ASN A 53 -7.34 5.06 -12.19
C ASN A 53 -6.75 5.93 -11.06
N SER A 54 -6.51 5.35 -9.88
CA SER A 54 -5.97 6.04 -8.71
C SER A 54 -5.08 5.12 -7.87
N ASN A 55 -4.28 5.70 -6.96
CA ASN A 55 -3.36 4.97 -6.06
C ASN A 55 -2.48 3.96 -6.80
N PHE A 56 -1.73 4.43 -7.81
CA PHE A 56 -0.89 3.58 -8.66
C PHE A 56 0.36 3.06 -7.93
N ALA A 57 0.86 3.78 -6.92
CA ALA A 57 2.06 3.37 -6.20
C ALA A 57 1.68 2.36 -5.09
N PRO A 58 2.05 1.08 -5.21
CA PRO A 58 1.66 0.06 -4.22
C PRO A 58 2.29 0.33 -2.85
N HIS A 59 3.55 0.77 -2.82
CA HIS A 59 4.30 0.95 -1.57
C HIS A 59 4.56 2.41 -1.22
N PHE A 60 4.79 3.29 -2.18
CA PHE A 60 5.22 4.67 -1.91
C PHE A 60 4.11 5.66 -2.27
N SER A 61 3.00 5.56 -1.54
CA SER A 61 1.76 6.34 -1.77
C SER A 61 1.92 7.87 -1.75
N HIS A 62 3.04 8.41 -1.24
CA HIS A 62 3.34 9.83 -1.40
C HIS A 62 3.50 10.24 -2.87
N TRP A 63 3.90 9.34 -3.76
CA TRP A 63 3.95 9.62 -5.19
C TRP A 63 2.56 9.90 -5.76
N ASP A 64 1.54 9.16 -5.32
CA ASP A 64 0.17 9.44 -5.72
C ASP A 64 -0.32 10.80 -5.22
N LYS A 65 0.16 11.25 -4.04
CA LYS A 65 -0.12 12.60 -3.55
C LYS A 65 0.59 13.67 -4.38
N ILE A 66 1.85 13.45 -4.74
CA ILE A 66 2.67 14.38 -5.54
C ILE A 66 2.10 14.52 -6.95
N PHE A 67 1.67 13.42 -7.57
CA PHE A 67 1.15 13.40 -8.94
C PHE A 67 -0.37 13.56 -9.02
N GLY A 68 -1.07 13.75 -7.90
CA GLY A 68 -2.51 14.00 -7.86
C GLY A 68 -3.38 12.79 -8.21
N THR A 69 -2.84 11.58 -8.12
CA THR A 69 -3.56 10.31 -8.37
C THR A 69 -4.03 9.64 -7.08
N HIS A 70 -3.90 10.31 -5.93
CA HIS A 70 -4.33 9.79 -4.64
C HIS A 70 -5.86 9.77 -4.51
N ALA A 71 -6.41 8.64 -4.08
CA ALA A 71 -7.81 8.49 -3.70
C ALA A 71 -7.95 7.91 -2.29
N GLU A 72 -8.93 8.42 -1.54
CA GLU A 72 -9.32 7.85 -0.26
C GLU A 72 -10.39 6.77 -0.41
N PHE A 73 -10.48 5.93 0.62
CA PHE A 73 -11.54 4.95 0.75
C PHE A 73 -12.89 5.67 0.84
N SER A 74 -13.85 5.24 0.03
CA SER A 74 -15.20 5.79 0.05
C SER A 74 -16.17 4.67 0.39
N PHE A 75 -16.81 4.76 1.56
CA PHE A 75 -17.99 3.94 1.82
C PHE A 75 -19.10 4.38 0.87
N CYS A 76 -19.78 3.42 0.26
CA CYS A 76 -21.07 3.71 -0.38
C CYS A 76 -22.00 4.28 0.69
N LYS A 77 -22.37 5.56 0.57
CA LYS A 77 -23.46 6.13 1.37
C LYS A 77 -24.74 5.46 0.88
N THR A 78 -25.29 4.54 1.66
CA THR A 78 -26.70 4.16 1.50
C THR A 78 -27.53 5.41 1.75
N ASN A 79 -28.08 6.00 0.68
CA ASN A 79 -29.08 7.04 0.81
C ASN A 79 -30.33 6.39 1.41
N ASN A 80 -30.73 6.84 2.61
CA ASN A 80 -32.04 6.54 3.19
C ASN A 80 -33.14 7.25 2.40
#